data_AF-A0A7Y2ZKX5-F1
#
_entry.id   AF-A0A7Y2ZKX5-F1
#
_cell.length_a   1.000
_cell.length_b   1.000
_cell.length_c   1.000
_cell.angle_alpha   90.00
_cell.angle_beta   90.00
_cell.angle_gamma   90.00
#
_symmetry.space_group_name_H-M   'P 1'
#
loop_
_entity.id
_entity.type
_entity.pdbx_description
1 polymer ?
#
loop_
_entity_poly.entity_id
_entity_poly.type
_entity_poly.pdbx_seq_one_letter_code
_entity_poly.pdbx_strand_id
1 'polypeptide(L)' 'YALWHHKHFINPIEGGVEMEDIIDYKIPFGWLGQMVQPIMVKPKLEEIFEYRRQKLEELFGTYPSE' A
#
# COMPACT_ATOMS: atom_id res chain seq x y z
N TYR A 1 -14.33 -0.35 10.64
CA TYR A 1 -13.61 -1.42 9.92
C TYR A 1 -13.39 -2.57 10.87
N ALA A 2 -13.59 -3.83 10.44
CA ALA A 2 -13.41 -4.98 11.34
C ALA A 2 -11.92 -5.20 11.71
N LEU A 3 -11.00 -4.74 10.85
CA LEU A 3 -9.57 -4.61 11.07
C LEU A 3 -9.01 -3.76 9.92
N TRP A 4 -8.16 -2.78 10.22
CA TRP A 4 -7.37 -2.04 9.23
C TRP A 4 -6.06 -1.62 9.90
N HIS A 5 -4.99 -2.36 9.64
CA HIS A 5 -3.66 -2.06 10.16
C HIS A 5 -2.75 -1.73 8.99
N HIS A 6 -2.33 -0.48 8.94
CA HIS A 6 -1.32 -0.02 8.00
C HIS A 6 0.02 -0.02 8.73
N LYS A 7 0.97 -0.80 8.24
CA LYS A 7 2.34 -0.87 8.74
C LYS A 7 3.27 -0.21 7.72
N HIS A 8 4.20 0.57 8.25
CA HIS A 8 5.23 1.23 7.48
C HIS A 8 6.57 0.67 7.93
N PHE A 9 7.32 0.07 7.01
CA PHE A 9 8.70 -0.34 7.20
C PHE A 9 9.59 0.60 6.41
N ILE A 10 10.61 1.13 7.08
CA ILE A 10 11.52 2.12 6.51
C ILE A 10 12.92 1.60 6.78
N ASN A 11 13.56 1.08 5.73
CA ASN A 11 14.88 0.46 5.83
C ASN A 11 15.90 1.35 5.12
N PRO A 12 17.01 1.72 5.78
CA PRO A 12 18.10 2.40 5.10
C PRO A 12 18.76 1.43 4.11
N ILE A 13 19.00 1.89 2.89
CA ILE A 13 19.76 1.18 1.86
C ILE A 13 20.93 2.05 1.42
N GLU A 14 21.89 1.49 0.67
CA GLU A 14 22.97 2.29 0.10
C GLU A 14 22.38 3.35 -0.84
N GLY A 15 22.71 4.63 -0.62
CA GLY A 15 22.24 5.72 -1.47
C GLY A 15 20.75 6.08 -1.35
N GLY A 16 20.00 5.49 -0.41
CA GLY A 16 18.57 5.76 -0.30
C GLY A 16 17.85 5.11 0.88
N VAL A 17 16.53 5.05 0.78
CA VAL A 17 15.64 4.40 1.77
C VAL A 17 14.64 3.54 1.02
N GLU A 18 14.52 2.28 1.43
CA GLU A 18 13.44 1.40 1.01
C GLU A 18 12.23 1.64 1.92
N MET A 19 11.08 1.94 1.33
CA MET A 19 9.81 2.07 2.03
C MET A 19 8.87 0.93 1.62
N GLU A 20 8.52 0.08 2.57
CA GLU A 20 7.55 -0.99 2.39
C GLU A 20 6.28 -0.68 3.22
N ASP A 21 5.16 -0.58 2.52
CA ASP A 21 3.85 -0.31 3.11
C ASP A 21 2.98 -1.59 3.04
N ILE A 22 2.54 -2.10 4.19
CA ILE A 22 1.69 -3.30 4.29
C ILE A 22 0.35 -2.92 4.91
N ILE A 23 -0.74 -3.20 4.20
CA ILE A 23 -2.10 -2.98 4.71
C ILE A 23 -2.78 -4.32 4.98
N ASP A 24 -2.95 -4.64 6.27
CA ASP A 24 -3.77 -5.75 6.72
C ASP A 24 -5.20 -5.26 6.95
N TYR A 25 -6.18 -5.82 6.24
CA TYR A 25 -7.57 -5.41 6.36
C TYR A 25 -8.53 -6.59 6.43
N LYS A 26 -9.66 -6.40 7.13
CA LYS A 26 -10.74 -7.38 7.22
C LYS A 26 -12.04 -6.78 6.72
N ILE A 27 -12.61 -7.42 5.70
CA ILE A 27 -13.89 -7.02 5.11
C ILE A 27 -15.04 -7.62 5.94
N PRO A 28 -16.10 -6.84 6.24
CA PRO A 28 -17.31 -7.37 6.86
C PRO A 28 -18.10 -8.28 5.90
N PHE A 29 -19.13 -8.97 6.40
CA PHE A 29 -20.07 -9.81 5.60
C PHE A 29 -19.54 -11.14 5.04
N GLY A 30 -18.39 -11.64 5.51
CA GLY A 30 -17.94 -13.01 5.21
C GLY A 30 -17.79 -13.28 3.71
N TRP A 31 -18.45 -14.33 3.20
CA TRP A 31 -18.39 -14.74 1.79
C TRP A 31 -18.89 -13.67 0.80
N LEU A 32 -19.90 -12.87 1.17
CA LEU A 32 -20.37 -11.74 0.37
C LEU A 32 -19.29 -10.65 0.27
N GLY A 33 -18.58 -10.40 1.38
CA GLY A 33 -17.43 -9.49 1.41
C GLY A 33 -16.28 -9.97 0.53
N GLN A 34 -16.04 -11.29 0.46
CA GLN A 34 -15.00 -11.89 -0.39
C GLN A 34 -15.31 -11.75 -1.88
N MET A 35 -16.58 -11.83 -2.30
CA MET A 35 -16.96 -11.65 -3.71
C MET A 35 -16.76 -10.21 -4.20
N VAL A 36 -16.98 -9.21 -3.33
CA VAL A 36 -16.87 -7.78 -3.68
C VAL A 36 -15.42 -7.26 -3.54
N GLN A 37 -14.58 -7.96 -2.77
CA GLN A 37 -13.18 -7.62 -2.52
C GLN A 37 -12.35 -7.35 -3.79
N PRO A 38 -12.29 -8.27 -4.79
CA PRO A 38 -11.44 -8.06 -5.96
C PRO A 38 -11.89 -6.90 -6.85
N ILE A 39 -13.20 -6.58 -6.87
CA ILE A 39 -13.77 -5.57 -7.78
C ILE A 39 -13.75 -4.17 -7.15
N MET A 40 -13.98 -4.06 -5.84
CA MET A 40 -14.15 -2.76 -5.18
C MET A 40 -12.99 -2.37 -4.27
N VAL A 41 -12.30 -3.33 -3.64
CA VAL A 41 -11.28 -3.05 -2.63
C VAL A 41 -9.89 -3.05 -3.23
N LYS A 42 -9.56 -4.05 -4.05
CA LYS A 42 -8.25 -4.14 -4.72
C LYS A 42 -7.87 -2.88 -5.54
N PRO A 43 -8.69 -2.37 -6.48
CA PRO A 43 -8.31 -1.19 -7.26
C PRO A 43 -8.15 0.07 -6.39
N LYS A 44 -8.92 0.21 -5.31
CA LYS A 44 -8.76 1.32 -4.36
C LYS A 44 -7.45 1.24 -3.58
N LEU A 45 -7.03 0.03 -3.18
CA LEU A 45 -5.74 -0.17 -2.53
C LEU A 45 -4.60 0.17 -3.50
N GLU A 46 -4.68 -0.31 -4.75
CA GLU A 46 -3.72 0.02 -5.80
C GLU A 46 -3.62 1.54 -6.01
N GLU A 47 -4.74 2.25 -6.06
CA GLU A 47 -4.76 3.71 -6.15
C GLU A 47 -4.08 4.39 -4.95
N ILE A 48 -4.30 3.89 -3.72
CA ILE A 48 -3.64 4.41 -2.51
C ILE A 48 -2.13 4.21 -2.58
N PHE A 49 -1.67 3.00 -2.93
CA PHE A 49 -0.25 2.70 -3.03
C PHE A 49 0.42 3.48 -4.15
N GLU A 50 -0.24 3.60 -5.29
CA GLU A 50 0.26 4.35 -6.44
C GLU A 50 0.36 5.85 -6.13
N TYR A 51 -0.66 6.42 -5.49
CA TYR A 51 -0.61 7.80 -5.02
C TYR A 51 0.55 8.03 -4.03
N ARG A 52 0.76 7.11 -3.08
CA ARG A 52 1.87 7.20 -2.14
C ARG A 52 3.22 7.13 -2.84
N ARG A 53 3.40 6.19 -3.77
CA ARG A 53 4.62 6.06 -4.58
C ARG A 53 4.91 7.36 -5.31
N GLN A 54 3.94 7.88 -6.08
CA GLN A 54 4.09 9.13 -6.81
C GLN A 54 4.45 10.30 -5.90
N LYS A 55 3.81 10.40 -4.74
CA LYS A 55 4.06 11.52 -3.82
C LYS A 55 5.42 11.43 -3.14
N LEU A 56 5.89 10.22 -2.84
CA LEU A 56 7.24 10.00 -2.32
C LEU A 56 8.28 10.32 -3.38
N GLU A 57 8.08 9.91 -4.63
CA GLU A 57 8.98 10.25 -5.74
C GLU A 57 9.01 11.76 -6.01
N GLU A 58 7.88 12.45 -5.91
CA GLU A 58 7.82 13.91 -6.06
C GLU A 58 8.60 14.64 -4.95
N LEU A 59 8.53 14.13 -3.71
CA LEU A 59 9.16 14.76 -2.55
C LEU A 59 10.64 14.39 -2.37
N PHE A 60 11.01 13.16 -2.71
CA PHE A 60 12.33 12.58 -2.38
C PHE A 60 13.10 12.08 -3.60
N GLY A 61 12.48 12.07 -4.78
CA GLY A 61 13.07 11.53 -6.01
C GLY A 61 12.88 10.02 -6.15
N THR A 62 13.27 9.50 -7.30
CA THR A 62 13.29 8.06 -7.56
C THR A 62 14.63 7.48 -7.16
N TYR A 63 14.63 6.31 -6.51
CA TYR A 63 15.87 5.56 -6.32
C TYR A 63 16.32 5.00 -7.68
N PRO A 64 17.56 5.29 -8.13
CA PRO A 64 18.09 4.71 -9.36
C PRO A 64 18.36 3.22 -9.11
N SER A 65 17.39 2.37 -9.42
CA SER A 65 17.63 0.95 -9.59
C SER A 65 18.45 0.77 -10.86
N GLU A 66 19.75 0.49 -10.72
CA GLU A 66 20.54 -0.09 -11.81
C GLU A 66 19.99 -1.47 -12.22
#